data_AF-A0A938AZP6-F1
#
_entry.id   AF-A0A938AZP6-F1
#
_cell.length_a   1.000
_cell.length_b   1.000
_cell.length_c   1.000
_cell.angle_alpha   90.00
_cell.angle_beta   90.00
_cell.angle_gamma   90.00
#
_symmetry.space_group_name_H-M   'P 1'
#
loop_
_entity.id
_entity.type
_entity.pdbx_description
1 polymer ?
#
loop_
_entity_poly.entity_id
_entity_poly.type
_entity_poly.pdbx_seq_one_letter_code
_entity_poly.pdbx_strand_id
1 'polypeptide(L)'
;MPRNLKRKVDLQTFRIFSDVNKINFSLLIFLILLLTLYFYTLSSSKLSSQQKPSLKISQCIFEIEEAKTDQQKAKGLSGRDKLNKKTGMLFIFHDPGIYTFWMNEMKFNLDFVWILDNKVVDIDENVPPFEGDDITRFSPTSVVDKILEINAGEVGACGIKIGDITY
;
A
#
# COMPACT_ATOMS: atom_id res chain seq x y z
N MET A 1 -47.73 73.70 -30.92
CA MET A 1 -47.13 72.39 -31.27
C MET A 1 -45.65 72.41 -30.94
N PRO A 2 -45.14 71.63 -29.96
CA PRO A 2 -43.72 71.34 -29.84
C PRO A 2 -43.36 69.98 -30.47
N ARG A 3 -42.26 69.95 -31.23
CA ARG A 3 -41.69 68.77 -31.89
C ARG A 3 -41.10 67.79 -30.87
N ASN A 4 -41.43 66.51 -31.07
CA ASN A 4 -40.85 65.34 -30.41
C ASN A 4 -39.31 65.32 -30.51
N LEU A 5 -38.61 65.47 -29.39
CA LEU A 5 -37.20 65.10 -29.25
C LEU A 5 -37.12 63.64 -28.77
N LYS A 6 -37.37 62.68 -29.67
CA LYS A 6 -37.10 61.27 -29.36
C LYS A 6 -35.58 61.09 -29.21
N ARG A 7 -35.15 60.75 -27.99
CA ARG A 7 -33.78 60.35 -27.65
C ARG A 7 -33.26 59.32 -28.66
N LYS A 8 -32.34 59.71 -29.53
CA LYS A 8 -31.36 58.77 -30.09
C LYS A 8 -30.40 58.44 -28.95
N VAL A 9 -30.75 57.42 -28.17
CA VAL A 9 -29.73 56.74 -27.35
C VAL A 9 -28.72 56.18 -28.34
N ASP A 10 -27.49 56.66 -28.25
CA ASP A 10 -26.44 56.42 -29.23
C ASP A 10 -26.07 54.93 -29.27
N LEU A 11 -26.29 54.29 -30.42
CA LEU A 11 -26.04 52.87 -30.67
C LEU A 11 -24.56 52.49 -30.42
N GLN A 12 -23.63 53.44 -30.49
CA GLN A 12 -22.22 53.23 -30.15
C GLN A 12 -22.05 52.97 -28.64
N THR A 13 -22.68 53.78 -27.80
CA THR A 13 -22.62 53.62 -26.33
C THR A 13 -23.25 52.31 -25.86
N PHE A 14 -24.34 51.88 -26.50
CA PHE A 14 -24.99 50.60 -26.20
C PHE A 14 -24.14 49.40 -26.63
N ARG A 15 -23.43 49.48 -27.77
CA ARG A 15 -22.48 48.45 -28.20
C ARG A 15 -21.30 48.33 -27.23
N ILE A 16 -20.67 49.44 -26.87
CA ILE A 16 -19.56 49.46 -25.91
C ILE A 16 -19.99 48.89 -24.55
N PHE A 17 -21.16 49.29 -24.03
CA PHE A 17 -21.70 48.74 -22.79
C PHE A 17 -22.00 47.23 -22.90
N SER A 18 -22.52 46.77 -24.04
CA SER A 18 -22.76 45.36 -24.30
C SER A 18 -21.47 44.54 -24.40
N ASP A 19 -20.42 45.10 -24.99
CA ASP A 19 -19.13 44.43 -25.18
C ASP A 19 -18.32 44.38 -23.88
N VAL A 20 -18.36 45.43 -23.06
CA VAL A 20 -17.78 45.43 -21.70
C VAL A 20 -18.48 44.39 -20.81
N ASN A 21 -19.82 44.28 -20.87
CA ASN A 21 -20.55 43.27 -20.11
C ASN A 21 -20.27 41.83 -20.60
N LYS A 22 -20.07 41.62 -21.91
CA LYS A 22 -19.65 40.33 -22.46
C LYS A 22 -18.22 39.96 -22.06
N ILE A 23 -17.30 40.93 -22.02
CA ILE A 23 -15.92 40.72 -21.55
C ILE A 23 -15.93 40.33 -20.07
N ASN A 24 -16.72 41.02 -19.23
CA ASN A 24 -16.89 40.68 -17.81
C ASN A 24 -17.50 39.28 -17.62
N PHE A 25 -18.48 38.91 -18.45
CA PHE A 25 -19.10 37.58 -18.41
C PHE A 25 -18.13 36.47 -18.86
N SER A 26 -17.35 36.71 -19.91
CA SER A 26 -16.30 35.80 -20.39
C SER A 26 -15.20 35.60 -19.35
N LEU A 27 -14.78 36.69 -18.69
CA LEU A 27 -13.78 36.66 -17.62
C LEU A 27 -14.29 35.92 -16.38
N LEU A 28 -15.57 36.08 -16.03
CA LEU A 28 -16.20 35.33 -14.94
C LEU A 28 -16.25 33.83 -15.24
N ILE A 29 -16.63 33.43 -16.47
CA ILE A 29 -16.62 32.01 -16.88
C ILE A 29 -15.21 31.45 -16.83
N PHE A 30 -14.22 32.19 -17.33
CA PHE A 30 -12.81 31.77 -17.29
C PHE A 30 -12.31 31.59 -15.86
N LEU A 31 -12.67 32.50 -14.94
CA LEU A 31 -12.30 32.40 -13.53
C LEU A 31 -12.96 31.20 -12.83
N ILE A 32 -14.22 30.90 -13.18
CA ILE A 32 -14.91 29.68 -12.71
C ILE A 32 -14.21 28.43 -13.25
N LEU A 33 -13.81 28.41 -14.53
CA LEU A 33 -13.09 27.28 -15.13
C LEU A 33 -11.70 27.07 -14.50
N LEU A 34 -10.98 28.14 -14.18
CA LEU A 34 -9.72 28.06 -13.44
C LEU A 34 -9.94 27.55 -12.02
N LEU A 35 -11.01 28.00 -11.35
CA LEU A 35 -11.36 27.55 -10.01
C LEU A 35 -11.74 26.07 -10.00
N THR A 36 -12.57 25.61 -10.96
CA THR A 36 -12.91 24.19 -11.06
C THR A 36 -11.68 23.36 -11.37
N LEU A 37 -10.83 23.78 -12.32
CA LEU A 37 -9.57 23.11 -12.63
C LEU A 37 -8.65 23.04 -11.40
N TYR A 38 -8.57 24.11 -10.61
CA TYR A 38 -7.85 24.15 -9.34
C TYR A 38 -8.43 23.15 -8.31
N PHE A 39 -9.76 23.07 -8.17
CA PHE A 39 -10.40 22.07 -7.31
C PHE A 39 -10.21 20.62 -7.81
N TYR A 40 -10.15 20.41 -9.14
CA TYR A 40 -9.83 19.11 -9.75
C TYR A 40 -8.39 18.68 -9.45
N THR A 41 -7.41 19.60 -9.52
CA THR A 41 -6.01 19.29 -9.17
C THR A 41 -5.86 19.10 -7.66
N LEU A 42 -6.57 19.88 -6.84
CA LEU A 42 -6.56 19.74 -5.38
C LEU A 42 -7.21 18.43 -4.91
N SER A 43 -8.23 17.94 -5.63
CA SER A 43 -8.86 16.64 -5.32
C SER A 43 -7.97 15.44 -5.71
N SER A 44 -6.97 15.65 -6.56
CA SER A 44 -6.06 14.60 -7.02
C SER A 44 -4.82 14.44 -6.14
N SER A 45 -4.61 15.31 -5.14
CA SER A 45 -3.43 15.29 -4.26
C SER A 45 -3.66 14.61 -2.90
N LYS A 46 -4.74 13.83 -2.74
CA LYS A 46 -4.76 12.80 -1.68
C LYS A 46 -3.88 11.63 -2.12
N LEU A 47 -2.57 11.87 -2.16
CA LEU A 47 -1.59 10.80 -2.12
C LEU A 47 -1.83 10.11 -0.78
N SER A 48 -2.57 9.01 -0.81
CA SER A 48 -2.73 8.14 0.33
C SER A 48 -1.32 7.82 0.81
N SER A 49 -0.92 8.43 1.92
CA SER A 49 0.17 7.92 2.75
C SER A 49 -0.32 6.58 3.29
N GLN A 50 -0.38 5.58 2.42
CA GLN A 50 -0.80 4.24 2.76
C GLN A 50 0.39 3.64 3.51
N GLN A 51 0.43 3.94 4.81
CA GLN A 51 1.41 3.41 5.74
C GLN A 51 1.34 1.88 5.59
N LYS A 52 2.43 1.27 5.11
CA LYS A 52 2.46 -0.18 4.94
C LYS A 52 2.24 -0.82 6.31
N PRO A 53 1.48 -1.93 6.37
CA PRO A 53 1.25 -2.61 7.63
C PRO A 53 2.59 -3.00 8.24
N SER A 54 2.64 -3.02 9.56
CA SER A 54 3.83 -3.40 10.31
C SER A 54 3.47 -4.41 11.38
N LEU A 55 4.37 -5.35 11.64
CA LEU A 55 4.26 -6.30 12.74
C LEU A 55 5.37 -6.03 13.74
N LYS A 56 4.99 -5.77 15.00
CA LYS A 56 5.93 -5.67 16.10
C LYS A 56 6.06 -7.03 16.78
N ILE A 57 7.30 -7.44 17.05
CA ILE A 57 7.61 -8.70 17.73
C ILE A 57 8.91 -8.52 18.52
N SER A 58 8.90 -8.91 19.80
CA SER A 58 10.00 -8.62 20.72
C SER A 58 10.37 -7.12 20.69
N GLN A 59 11.63 -6.79 20.43
CA GLN A 59 12.14 -5.42 20.33
C GLN A 59 12.11 -4.83 18.90
N CYS A 60 11.64 -5.57 17.91
CA CYS A 60 11.67 -5.19 16.50
C CYS A 60 10.30 -4.86 15.93
N ILE A 61 10.30 -4.04 14.89
CA ILE A 61 9.14 -3.76 14.05
C ILE A 61 9.55 -4.09 12.61
N PHE A 62 8.73 -4.89 11.94
CA PHE A 62 8.90 -5.25 10.55
C PHE A 62 7.81 -4.58 9.72
N GLU A 63 8.19 -3.93 8.63
CA GLU A 63 7.24 -3.54 7.58
C GLU A 63 6.85 -4.81 6.79
N ILE A 64 5.56 -5.10 6.68
CA ILE A 64 5.09 -6.38 6.11
C ILE A 64 4.31 -6.20 4.82
N GLU A 65 4.50 -7.16 3.91
CA GLU A 65 3.57 -7.45 2.83
C GLU A 65 2.65 -8.60 3.28
N GLU A 66 1.33 -8.45 3.11
CA GLU A 66 0.38 -9.49 3.53
C GLU A 66 0.01 -10.42 2.36
N ALA A 67 0.22 -11.72 2.52
CA ALA A 67 -0.22 -12.75 1.59
C ALA A 67 -1.54 -13.37 2.08
N LYS A 68 -2.66 -12.86 1.57
CA LYS A 68 -4.02 -13.26 2.00
C LYS A 68 -4.68 -14.26 1.06
N THR A 69 -4.45 -14.14 -0.25
CA THR A 69 -5.02 -15.04 -1.25
C THR A 69 -4.10 -16.23 -1.50
N ASP A 70 -4.65 -17.35 -1.98
CA ASP A 70 -3.85 -18.54 -2.30
C ASP A 70 -2.79 -18.25 -3.36
N GLN A 71 -3.09 -17.37 -4.32
CA GLN A 71 -2.12 -16.93 -5.33
C GLN A 71 -0.97 -16.14 -4.69
N GLN A 72 -1.26 -15.23 -3.75
CA GLN A 72 -0.22 -14.48 -3.04
C GLN A 72 0.63 -15.41 -2.18
N LYS A 73 0.00 -16.37 -1.47
CA LYS A 73 0.69 -17.36 -0.64
C LYS A 73 1.57 -18.29 -1.48
N ALA A 74 1.06 -18.79 -2.61
CA ALA A 74 1.82 -19.66 -3.51
C ALA A 74 3.00 -18.92 -4.16
N LYS A 75 2.87 -17.61 -4.42
CA LYS A 75 3.96 -16.80 -4.96
C LYS A 75 5.00 -16.45 -3.91
N GLY A 76 4.59 -16.12 -2.69
CA GLY A 76 5.46 -15.73 -1.58
C GLY A 76 6.52 -14.71 -1.99
N LEU A 77 7.76 -14.97 -1.58
CA LEU A 77 8.95 -14.19 -1.95
C LEU A 77 9.69 -14.73 -3.20
N SER A 78 9.17 -15.76 -3.86
CA SER A 78 9.83 -16.44 -4.99
C SER A 78 10.25 -15.49 -6.12
N GLY A 79 11.49 -15.66 -6.59
CA GLY A 79 12.07 -14.92 -7.70
C GLY A 79 12.68 -13.56 -7.32
N ARG A 80 12.47 -13.07 -6.08
CA ARG A 80 13.10 -11.83 -5.59
C ARG A 80 14.59 -12.04 -5.36
N ASP A 81 15.40 -11.03 -5.69
CA ASP A 81 16.86 -11.08 -5.48
C ASP A 81 17.26 -10.80 -4.02
N LYS A 82 16.42 -10.09 -3.28
CA LYS A 82 16.65 -9.71 -1.89
C LYS A 82 15.34 -9.32 -1.19
N LEU A 83 15.39 -9.30 0.14
CA LEU A 83 14.40 -8.68 1.00
C LEU A 83 15.08 -7.56 1.81
N ASN A 84 14.43 -6.41 1.96
CA ASN A 84 15.03 -5.29 2.70
C ASN A 84 15.12 -5.62 4.20
N LYS A 85 16.10 -5.04 4.90
CA LYS A 85 16.19 -5.19 6.37
C LYS A 85 14.92 -4.69 7.04
N LYS A 86 14.52 -5.35 8.13
CA LYS A 86 13.27 -5.03 8.85
C LYS A 86 12.02 -5.01 7.96
N THR A 87 12.02 -5.83 6.92
CA THR A 87 10.82 -6.12 6.12
C THR A 87 10.54 -7.61 6.12
N GLY A 88 9.29 -8.00 5.91
CA GLY A 88 8.87 -9.39 5.86
C GLY A 88 7.60 -9.60 5.04
N MET A 89 7.24 -10.86 4.86
CA MET A 89 5.95 -11.26 4.32
C MET A 89 5.15 -12.00 5.40
N LEU A 90 3.92 -11.56 5.64
CA LEU A 90 3.00 -12.19 6.58
C LEU A 90 1.95 -12.98 5.81
N PHE A 91 2.00 -14.31 5.92
CA PHE A 91 1.00 -15.22 5.39
C PHE A 91 -0.11 -15.35 6.42
N ILE A 92 -1.37 -15.12 6.02
CA ILE A 92 -2.53 -15.15 6.92
C ILE A 92 -3.50 -16.23 6.45
N PHE A 93 -3.84 -17.14 7.35
CA PHE A 93 -4.76 -18.26 7.09
C PHE A 93 -6.09 -18.03 7.80
N HIS A 94 -7.18 -18.37 7.12
CA HIS A 94 -8.52 -18.26 7.68
C HIS A 94 -8.74 -19.31 8.77
N ASP A 95 -8.35 -20.55 8.48
CA ASP A 95 -8.46 -21.66 9.41
C ASP A 95 -7.08 -21.97 10.01
N PRO A 96 -6.93 -22.05 11.34
CA PRO A 96 -5.69 -22.52 11.92
C PRO A 96 -5.36 -23.94 11.47
N GLY A 97 -4.11 -24.21 11.10
CA GLY A 97 -3.68 -25.50 10.56
C GLY A 97 -2.18 -25.76 10.65
N ILE A 98 -1.75 -26.94 10.19
CA ILE A 98 -0.35 -27.23 9.90
C ILE A 98 -0.13 -26.90 8.42
N TYR A 99 0.60 -25.82 8.17
CA TYR A 99 0.88 -25.35 6.81
C TYR A 99 2.30 -25.68 6.42
N THR A 100 2.46 -26.23 5.22
CA THR A 100 3.75 -26.65 4.70
C THR A 100 4.28 -25.63 3.70
N PHE A 101 5.51 -25.17 3.96
CA PHE A 101 6.22 -24.19 3.15
C PHE A 101 7.43 -24.85 2.47
N TRP A 102 7.94 -24.15 1.47
CA TRP A 102 9.06 -24.57 0.64
C TRP A 102 9.78 -23.34 0.12
N MET A 103 10.99 -23.52 -0.39
CA MET A 103 11.85 -22.42 -0.86
C MET A 103 11.99 -22.41 -2.38
N ASN A 104 10.92 -22.76 -3.09
CA ASN A 104 10.93 -22.82 -4.56
C ASN A 104 11.22 -21.45 -5.17
N GLU A 105 12.17 -21.40 -6.11
CA GLU A 105 12.68 -20.17 -6.74
C GLU A 105 13.18 -19.09 -5.76
N MET A 106 13.56 -19.46 -4.53
CA MET A 106 14.20 -18.54 -3.60
C MET A 106 15.68 -18.36 -3.90
N LYS A 107 16.19 -17.15 -3.65
CA LYS A 107 17.58 -16.77 -3.93
C LYS A 107 18.39 -16.40 -2.67
N PHE A 108 17.75 -16.43 -1.51
CA PHE A 108 18.34 -16.07 -0.22
C PHE A 108 17.63 -16.81 0.91
N ASN A 109 18.32 -16.96 2.04
CA ASN A 109 17.81 -17.65 3.21
C ASN A 109 16.80 -16.78 3.96
N LEU A 110 15.86 -17.42 4.62
CA LEU A 110 14.82 -16.77 5.43
C LEU A 110 14.83 -17.33 6.86
N ASP A 111 14.30 -16.56 7.80
CA ASP A 111 13.77 -17.10 9.05
C ASP A 111 12.25 -17.19 8.92
N PHE A 112 11.66 -18.30 9.37
CA PHE A 112 10.22 -18.50 9.48
C PHE A 112 9.79 -18.38 10.93
N VAL A 113 8.87 -17.47 11.20
CA VAL A 113 8.26 -17.29 12.52
C VAL A 113 6.80 -17.72 12.45
N TRP A 114 6.51 -18.84 13.09
CA TRP A 114 5.20 -19.50 13.09
C TRP A 114 4.34 -18.94 14.21
N ILE A 115 3.14 -18.47 13.90
CA ILE A 115 2.31 -17.68 14.80
C ILE A 115 0.91 -18.29 14.91
N LEU A 116 0.38 -18.37 16.13
CA LEU A 116 -1.02 -18.70 16.42
C LEU A 116 -1.58 -17.66 17.38
N ASP A 117 -2.73 -17.05 17.06
CA ASP A 117 -3.42 -16.09 17.94
C ASP A 117 -2.49 -14.97 18.43
N ASN A 118 -1.67 -14.44 17.51
CA ASN A 118 -0.65 -13.41 17.79
C ASN A 118 0.52 -13.85 18.68
N LYS A 119 0.71 -15.15 18.93
CA LYS A 119 1.82 -15.67 19.72
C LYS A 119 2.75 -16.51 18.85
N VAL A 120 4.06 -16.30 18.98
CA VAL A 120 5.06 -17.17 18.35
C VAL A 120 4.98 -18.55 18.99
N VAL A 121 4.74 -19.57 18.17
CA VAL A 121 4.63 -20.96 18.63
C VAL A 121 5.78 -21.83 18.14
N ASP A 122 6.45 -21.44 17.05
CA ASP A 122 7.59 -22.16 16.49
C ASP A 122 8.48 -21.22 15.67
N ILE A 123 9.72 -21.62 15.41
CA ILE A 123 10.70 -20.86 14.62
C ILE A 123 11.61 -21.81 13.82
N ASP A 124 11.77 -21.56 12.52
CA ASP A 124 12.86 -22.13 11.71
C ASP A 124 13.82 -21.00 11.31
N GLU A 125 15.09 -21.08 11.72
CA GLU A 125 16.11 -20.08 11.37
C GLU A 125 16.96 -20.53 10.17
N ASN A 126 17.42 -19.57 9.36
CA ASN A 126 18.33 -19.79 8.23
C ASN A 126 17.85 -20.84 7.21
N VAL A 127 16.54 -20.92 6.97
CA VAL A 127 15.92 -21.79 5.98
C VAL A 127 16.52 -21.50 4.59
N PRO A 128 17.20 -22.46 3.94
CA PRO A 128 17.91 -22.22 2.68
C PRO A 128 17.02 -22.46 1.44
N PRO A 129 17.33 -21.84 0.29
CA PRO A 129 16.85 -22.31 -1.01
C PRO A 129 17.14 -23.79 -1.26
N PHE A 130 16.44 -24.39 -2.23
CA PHE A 130 16.71 -25.78 -2.62
C PHE A 130 18.16 -25.98 -3.07
N GLU A 131 18.73 -27.12 -2.67
CA GLU A 131 20.02 -27.59 -3.17
C GLU A 131 19.79 -28.69 -4.21
N GLY A 132 20.05 -28.39 -5.48
CA GLY A 132 19.82 -29.33 -6.58
C GLY A 132 18.34 -29.68 -6.76
N ASP A 133 18.02 -30.98 -6.75
CA ASP A 133 16.66 -31.50 -6.94
C ASP A 133 15.91 -31.75 -5.61
N ASP A 134 16.48 -31.36 -4.46
CA ASP A 134 15.85 -31.57 -3.16
C ASP A 134 14.72 -30.55 -2.90
N ILE A 135 13.49 -31.04 -2.82
CA ILE A 135 12.30 -30.25 -2.50
C ILE A 135 12.01 -30.37 -1.01
N THR A 136 12.87 -29.71 -0.22
CA THR A 136 12.72 -29.63 1.24
C THR A 136 11.46 -28.85 1.59
N ARG A 137 10.71 -29.39 2.56
CA ARG A 137 9.47 -28.81 3.06
C ARG A 137 9.59 -28.52 4.55
N PHE A 138 9.06 -27.39 4.97
CA PHE A 138 9.09 -26.89 6.34
C PHE A 138 7.67 -26.82 6.87
N SER A 139 7.45 -27.24 8.11
CA SER A 139 6.13 -27.24 8.73
C SER A 139 6.29 -27.02 10.22
N PRO A 140 5.38 -26.27 10.85
CA PRO A 140 5.44 -26.03 12.28
C PRO A 140 5.11 -27.32 13.03
N THR A 141 5.63 -27.43 14.25
CA THR A 141 5.29 -28.51 15.18
C THR A 141 3.90 -28.38 15.78
N SER A 142 3.28 -27.20 15.65
CA SER A 142 1.98 -26.85 16.22
C SER A 142 1.10 -26.11 15.20
N VAL A 143 -0.20 -26.06 15.47
CA VAL A 143 -1.18 -25.34 14.63
C VAL A 143 -0.85 -23.85 14.59
N VAL A 144 -0.98 -23.22 13.42
CA VAL A 144 -0.72 -21.78 13.20
C VAL A 144 -1.85 -21.13 12.41
N ASP A 145 -2.05 -19.83 12.62
CA ASP A 145 -2.92 -18.98 11.80
C ASP A 145 -2.13 -18.02 10.90
N LYS A 146 -0.84 -17.83 11.19
CA LYS A 146 0.05 -16.90 10.52
C LYS A 146 1.48 -17.40 10.45
N ILE A 147 2.20 -16.91 9.45
CA ILE A 147 3.64 -17.14 9.29
C ILE A 147 4.26 -15.83 8.85
N LEU A 148 5.31 -15.41 9.55
CA LEU A 148 6.14 -14.28 9.14
C LEU A 148 7.45 -14.82 8.55
N GLU A 149 7.68 -14.56 7.27
CA GLU A 149 8.97 -14.76 6.61
C GLU A 149 9.78 -13.45 6.68
N ILE A 150 10.99 -13.50 7.23
CA ILE A 150 11.94 -12.38 7.32
C ILE A 150 13.33 -12.82 6.87
N ASN A 151 14.24 -11.87 6.64
CA ASN A 151 15.63 -12.20 6.30
C ASN A 151 16.25 -13.11 7.37
N ALA A 152 17.04 -14.08 6.91
CA ALA A 152 17.79 -14.95 7.81
C ALA A 152 18.66 -14.16 8.81
N GLY A 153 18.62 -14.59 10.07
CA GLY A 153 19.34 -13.97 11.19
C GLY A 153 18.61 -12.79 11.84
N GLU A 154 17.46 -12.35 11.33
CA GLU A 154 16.64 -11.33 11.98
C GLU A 154 16.00 -11.85 13.27
N VAL A 155 15.70 -13.16 13.38
CA VAL A 155 15.25 -13.78 14.64
C VAL A 155 16.26 -13.54 15.76
N GLY A 156 17.51 -13.95 15.54
CA GLY A 156 18.59 -13.75 16.50
C GLY A 156 18.87 -12.27 16.77
N ALA A 157 18.93 -11.44 15.73
CA ALA A 157 19.20 -10.00 15.88
C ALA A 157 18.10 -9.26 16.67
N CYS A 158 16.85 -9.73 16.57
CA CYS A 158 15.72 -9.20 17.32
C CYS A 158 15.50 -9.89 18.67
N GLY A 159 16.18 -11.00 18.94
CA GLY A 159 15.93 -11.82 20.13
C GLY A 159 14.49 -12.31 20.19
N ILE A 160 13.93 -12.72 19.05
CA ILE A 160 12.59 -13.32 18.96
C ILE A 160 12.63 -14.71 19.58
N LYS A 161 11.62 -15.04 20.39
CA LYS A 161 11.51 -16.34 21.07
C LYS A 161 10.10 -16.91 20.95
N ILE A 162 10.01 -18.24 21.01
CA ILE A 162 8.74 -18.93 21.23
C ILE A 162 8.10 -18.35 22.49
N GLY A 163 6.84 -17.94 22.36
CA GLY A 163 6.07 -17.29 23.41
C GLY A 163 5.93 -15.78 23.28
N ASP A 164 6.73 -15.12 22.44
CA ASP A 164 6.60 -13.68 22.18
C ASP A 164 5.25 -13.36 21.51
N ILE A 165 4.74 -12.16 21.80
CA ILE A 165 3.48 -11.67 21.26
C ILE A 165 3.74 -10.70 20.10
N THR A 166 2.96 -10.84 19.03
CA THR A 166 2.97 -9.97 17.86
C THR A 166 1.88 -8.91 17.96
N TYR A 167 2.18 -7.67 17.59
CA TYR A 167 1.25 -6.53 17.62
C TYR A 167 1.24 -5.75 16.30
#